data_AF-A0A3C1XX48-F1
#
_entry.id   AF-A0A3C1XX48-F1
#
_cell.length_a   1.000
_cell.length_b   1.000
_cell.length_c   1.000
_cell.angle_alpha   90.00
_cell.angle_beta   90.00
_cell.angle_gamma   90.00
#
_symmetry.space_group_name_H-M   'P 1'
#
loop_
_entity.id
_entity.type
_entity.pdbx_description
1 polymer ?
#
loop_
_entity_poly.entity_id
_entity_poly.type
_entity_poly.pdbx_seq_one_letter_code
_entity_poly.pdbx_strand_id
1 'polypeptide(L)'
;MLGACLVIVAAAAGYIGLREAPPESAPLAATQIDLRRDLTPGEQGIYADLRVAYEEIGFALQAGEPLPSVADLAAQGLPPFVADNSAAARGGHVWRLERQADKALYVGQKADAALAGSFL
;
A
#
# COMPACT_ATOMS: atom_id res chain seq x y z
N MET A 1 39.14 7.30 6.46
CA MET A 1 37.71 7.00 6.26
C MET A 1 37.45 5.54 5.88
N LEU A 2 38.16 4.96 4.91
CA LEU A 2 37.94 3.56 4.48
C LEU A 2 37.98 2.52 5.61
N GLY A 3 38.89 2.68 6.58
CA GLY A 3 39.01 1.77 7.72
C GLY A 3 37.78 1.74 8.63
N ALA A 4 37.12 2.89 8.83
CA ALA A 4 35.89 2.96 9.63
C ALA A 4 34.73 2.25 8.91
N CYS A 5 34.63 2.40 7.58
CA CYS A 5 33.65 1.68 6.78
C CYS A 5 33.85 0.15 6.87
N LEU A 6 35.10 -0.31 6.81
CA LEU A 6 35.44 -1.74 6.92
C LEU A 6 35.04 -2.32 8.28
N VAL A 7 35.29 -1.58 9.36
CA VAL A 7 34.89 -2.00 10.72
C VAL A 7 33.37 -2.10 10.84
N ILE A 8 32.62 -1.13 10.30
CA ILE A 8 31.15 -1.15 10.32
C ILE A 8 30.62 -2.36 9.54
N VAL A 9 31.15 -2.61 8.34
CA VAL A 9 30.73 -3.76 7.52
C VAL A 9 31.03 -5.08 8.22
N ALA A 10 32.23 -5.23 8.80
CA ALA A 10 32.60 -6.44 9.53
C ALA A 10 31.72 -6.68 10.76
N ALA A 11 31.43 -5.62 11.54
CA ALA A 11 30.55 -5.70 12.69
C ALA A 11 29.10 -6.04 12.30
N ALA A 12 28.58 -5.42 11.23
CA ALA A 12 27.25 -5.71 10.72
C ALA A 12 27.13 -7.15 10.20
N ALA A 13 28.12 -7.63 9.44
CA ALA A 13 28.17 -9.01 8.96
C ALA A 13 28.25 -10.01 10.11
N GLY A 14 29.08 -9.75 11.13
CA GLY A 14 29.16 -10.56 12.33
C GLY A 14 27.84 -10.62 13.09
N TYR A 15 27.20 -9.47 13.30
CA TYR A 15 25.89 -9.40 13.96
C TYR A 15 24.82 -10.17 13.18
N ILE A 16 24.77 -10.03 11.86
CA ILE A 16 23.80 -10.75 11.01
C ILE A 16 24.07 -12.26 11.02
N GLY A 17 25.34 -12.69 11.00
CA GLY A 17 25.70 -14.10 11.03
C GLY A 17 25.44 -14.77 12.38
N LEU A 18 25.52 -14.01 13.47
CA LEU A 18 25.24 -14.48 14.83
C LEU A 18 23.77 -14.34 15.24
N ARG A 19 22.96 -13.59 14.49
CA ARG A 19 21.53 -13.47 14.79
C ARG A 19 20.87 -14.83 14.57
N GLU A 20 20.11 -15.30 15.55
CA GLU A 20 19.23 -16.44 15.33
C GLU A 20 18.26 -16.14 14.20
N ALA A 21 18.04 -17.13 13.33
CA ALA A 21 17.02 -17.01 12.30
C ALA A 21 15.69 -16.69 13.00
N PRO A 22 14.94 -15.68 12.54
CA PRO A 22 13.60 -15.44 13.06
C PRO A 22 12.82 -16.77 13.03
N PRO A 23 12.10 -17.13 14.10
CA PRO A 23 11.35 -18.37 14.14
C PRO A 23 10.49 -18.46 12.88
N GLU A 24 10.51 -19.64 12.26
CA GLU A 24 9.69 -19.92 11.09
C GLU A 24 8.25 -19.57 11.46
N SER A 25 7.70 -18.63 10.70
CA SER A 25 6.38 -18.06 10.98
C SER A 25 5.38 -19.20 10.87
N ALA A 26 4.53 -19.38 11.88
CA ALA A 26 3.50 -20.40 11.85
C ALA A 26 2.74 -20.32 10.51
N PRO A 27 2.46 -21.46 9.86
CA PRO A 27 1.77 -21.47 8.58
C PRO A 27 0.44 -20.73 8.72
N LEU A 28 0.24 -19.75 7.86
CA LEU A 28 -1.00 -18.99 7.80
C LEU A 28 -2.13 -19.91 7.38
N ALA A 29 -3.34 -19.66 7.91
CA ALA A 29 -4.53 -20.29 7.35
C ALA A 29 -4.69 -19.88 5.88
N ALA A 30 -5.26 -20.75 5.04
CA ALA A 30 -5.43 -20.48 3.60
C ALA A 30 -6.23 -19.20 3.27
N THR A 31 -6.94 -18.64 4.25
CA THR A 31 -7.71 -17.39 4.14
C THR A 31 -6.93 -16.15 4.59
N GLN A 32 -5.69 -16.31 5.03
CA GLN A 32 -4.83 -15.23 5.52
C GLN A 32 -3.69 -14.97 4.53
N ILE A 33 -3.37 -13.70 4.36
CA ILE A 33 -2.28 -13.21 3.50
C ILE A 33 -1.35 -12.42 4.43
N ASP A 34 -0.07 -12.80 4.54
CA ASP A 34 0.92 -11.97 5.23
C ASP A 34 1.38 -10.87 4.27
N LEU A 35 0.93 -9.65 4.56
CA LEU A 35 1.26 -8.43 3.84
C LEU A 35 2.76 -8.28 3.53
N ARG A 36 3.67 -8.79 4.37
CA ARG A 36 5.13 -8.68 4.13
C ARG A 36 5.68 -9.68 3.11
N ARG A 37 5.08 -10.87 3.00
CA ARG A 37 5.64 -11.99 2.22
C ARG A 37 4.83 -12.32 0.99
N ASP A 38 3.51 -12.19 1.10
CA ASP A 38 2.57 -12.73 0.12
C ASP A 38 2.08 -11.65 -0.86
N LEU A 39 2.40 -10.38 -0.59
CA LEU A 39 2.14 -9.27 -1.50
C LEU A 39 3.42 -8.79 -2.17
N THR A 40 3.31 -8.47 -3.46
CA THR A 40 4.36 -7.75 -4.19
C THR A 40 4.59 -6.35 -3.60
N PRO A 41 5.77 -5.75 -3.79
CA PRO A 41 6.03 -4.38 -3.32
C PRO A 41 5.01 -3.35 -3.82
N GLY A 42 4.47 -3.53 -5.04
CA GLY A 42 3.42 -2.67 -5.59
C GLY A 42 2.09 -2.81 -4.84
N GLU A 43 1.71 -4.02 -4.48
CA GLU A 43 0.49 -4.31 -3.70
C GLU A 43 0.60 -3.82 -2.25
N GLN A 44 1.79 -3.95 -1.65
CA GLN A 44 2.05 -3.36 -0.33
C GLN A 44 1.96 -1.83 -0.39
N GLY A 45 2.49 -1.22 -1.46
CA GLY A 45 2.40 0.21 -1.70
C GLY A 45 0.95 0.68 -1.85
N ILE A 46 0.14 0.04 -2.69
CA ILE A 46 -1.25 0.47 -2.88
C ILE A 46 -2.08 0.31 -1.59
N TYR A 47 -1.82 -0.73 -0.79
CA TYR A 47 -2.44 -0.91 0.52
C TYR A 47 -2.08 0.23 1.48
N ALA A 48 -0.81 0.62 1.53
CA ALA A 48 -0.36 1.73 2.38
C ALA A 48 -1.04 3.05 1.98
N ASP A 49 -1.15 3.34 0.69
CA ASP A 49 -1.84 4.54 0.19
C ASP A 49 -3.32 4.53 0.56
N LEU A 50 -4.00 3.40 0.36
CA LEU A 50 -5.41 3.25 0.69
C LEU A 50 -5.69 3.47 2.17
N ARG A 51 -4.77 3.05 3.04
CA ARG A 51 -4.90 3.26 4.48
C ARG A 51 -4.75 4.73 4.85
N VAL A 52 -3.79 5.44 4.26
CA VAL A 52 -3.63 6.89 4.43
C VAL A 52 -4.89 7.62 3.92
N ALA A 53 -5.34 7.29 2.72
CA ALA A 53 -6.56 7.87 2.15
C ALA A 53 -7.78 7.68 3.05
N TYR A 54 -7.96 6.48 3.61
CA TYR A 54 -9.06 6.20 4.54
C TYR A 54 -9.01 7.08 5.79
N GLU A 55 -7.82 7.26 6.36
CA GLU A 55 -7.62 8.08 7.56
C GLU A 55 -7.88 9.57 7.25
N GLU A 56 -7.36 10.09 6.14
CA GLU A 56 -7.55 11.49 5.72
C GLU A 56 -9.01 11.81 5.38
N ILE A 57 -9.68 10.94 4.61
CA ILE A 57 -11.12 11.11 4.31
C ILE A 57 -11.93 11.04 5.61
N GLY A 58 -11.59 10.11 6.51
CA GLY A 58 -12.23 9.98 7.81
C GLY A 58 -12.07 11.24 8.67
N PHE A 59 -10.90 11.88 8.62
CA PHE A 59 -10.64 13.14 9.32
C PHE A 59 -11.48 14.30 8.75
N ALA A 60 -11.50 14.47 7.43
CA ALA A 60 -12.32 15.49 6.77
C ALA A 60 -13.81 15.34 7.11
N LEU A 61 -14.33 14.12 7.07
CA LEU A 61 -15.73 13.84 7.43
C LEU A 61 -16.04 14.18 8.90
N GLN A 62 -15.11 13.88 9.82
CA GLN A 62 -15.26 14.24 11.24
C GLN A 62 -15.22 15.75 11.46
N ALA A 63 -14.50 16.49 10.61
CA ALA A 63 -14.49 17.95 10.61
C ALA A 63 -15.77 18.57 10.00
N GLY A 64 -16.70 17.74 9.51
CA GLY A 64 -17.96 18.19 8.90
C GLY A 64 -17.84 18.54 7.41
N GLU A 65 -16.72 18.21 6.78
CA GLU A 65 -16.55 18.39 5.34
C GLU A 65 -17.43 17.40 4.55
N PRO A 66 -17.88 17.77 3.34
CA PRO A 66 -18.59 16.84 2.47
C PRO A 66 -17.67 15.69 2.06
N LEU A 67 -18.25 14.54 1.77
CA LEU A 67 -17.53 13.40 1.20
C LEU A 67 -16.81 13.84 -0.11
N PRO A 68 -15.47 13.78 -0.17
CA PRO A 68 -14.71 14.31 -1.30
C PRO A 68 -14.89 13.46 -2.56
N SER A 69 -14.85 14.07 -3.73
CA SER A 69 -14.79 13.31 -4.98
C SER A 69 -13.38 12.76 -5.23
N VAL A 70 -13.24 11.79 -6.14
CA VAL A 70 -11.92 11.32 -6.59
C VAL A 70 -11.08 12.47 -7.14
N ALA A 71 -11.70 13.43 -7.84
CA ALA A 71 -11.01 14.59 -8.39
C ALA A 71 -10.50 15.53 -7.28
N ASP A 72 -11.28 15.73 -6.22
CA ASP A 72 -10.87 16.56 -5.07
C ASP A 72 -9.68 15.92 -4.34
N LEU A 73 -9.70 14.60 -4.15
CA LEU A 73 -8.62 13.85 -3.53
C LEU A 73 -7.34 13.91 -4.39
N ALA A 74 -7.49 13.76 -5.71
CA ALA A 74 -6.38 13.90 -6.65
C ALA A 74 -5.80 15.32 -6.66
N ALA A 75 -6.64 16.35 -6.59
CA ALA A 75 -6.22 17.76 -6.55
C ALA A 75 -5.43 18.09 -5.28
N GLN A 76 -5.71 17.39 -4.17
CA GLN A 76 -4.95 17.47 -2.92
C GLN A 76 -3.63 16.69 -2.97
N GLY A 77 -3.34 16.00 -4.07
CA GLY A 77 -2.15 15.15 -4.20
C GLY A 77 -2.25 13.87 -3.35
N LEU A 78 -3.46 13.46 -2.94
CA LEU A 78 -3.63 12.32 -2.05
C LEU A 78 -3.46 11.01 -2.83
N PRO A 79 -2.49 10.15 -2.48
CA PRO A 79 -2.41 8.82 -3.07
C PRO A 79 -3.56 7.94 -2.52
N PRO A 80 -4.06 6.97 -3.31
CA PRO A 80 -3.63 6.60 -4.66
C PRO A 80 -4.39 7.35 -5.78
N PHE A 81 -5.05 8.48 -5.46
CA PHE A 81 -5.91 9.22 -6.40
C PHE A 81 -5.13 10.18 -7.30
N VAL A 82 -4.00 10.71 -6.81
CA VAL A 82 -3.07 11.50 -7.63
C VAL A 82 -2.40 10.60 -8.69
N ALA A 83 -2.41 11.05 -9.94
CA ALA A 83 -1.81 10.32 -11.05
C ALA A 83 -0.31 10.65 -11.17
N ASP A 84 0.50 10.13 -10.26
CA ASP A 84 1.96 10.29 -10.26
C ASP A 84 2.70 8.99 -10.61
N ASN A 85 4.04 9.05 -10.64
CA ASN A 85 4.87 7.87 -10.92
C ASN A 85 4.66 6.76 -9.88
N SER A 86 4.34 7.12 -8.63
CA SER A 86 4.04 6.20 -7.54
C SER A 86 2.80 5.38 -7.85
N ALA A 87 1.72 6.05 -8.30
CA ALA A 87 0.47 5.41 -8.69
C ALA A 87 0.67 4.47 -9.89
N ALA A 88 1.48 4.87 -10.88
CA ALA A 88 1.82 4.01 -12.01
C ALA A 88 2.57 2.73 -11.56
N ALA A 89 3.56 2.85 -10.68
CA ALA A 89 4.31 1.71 -10.12
C ALA A 89 3.44 0.79 -9.26
N ARG A 90 2.32 1.30 -8.72
CA ARG A 90 1.37 0.59 -7.84
C ARG A 90 0.13 0.07 -8.59
N GLY A 91 0.22 -0.07 -9.91
CA GLY A 91 -0.81 -0.71 -10.73
C GLY A 91 -1.68 0.24 -11.57
N GLY A 92 -1.45 1.56 -11.47
CA GLY A 92 -2.10 2.55 -12.34
C GLY A 92 -3.63 2.48 -12.28
N HIS A 93 -4.19 2.34 -11.08
CA HIS A 93 -5.63 2.17 -10.91
C HIS A 93 -6.40 3.43 -11.32
N VAL A 94 -7.50 3.25 -12.04
CA VAL A 94 -8.50 4.28 -12.31
C VAL A 94 -9.55 4.20 -11.20
N TRP A 95 -9.67 5.30 -10.46
CA TRP A 95 -10.55 5.38 -9.30
C TRP A 95 -11.91 5.98 -9.64
N ARG A 96 -12.96 5.41 -9.06
CA ARG A 96 -14.32 5.97 -9.09
C ARG A 96 -14.94 5.95 -7.70
N LEU A 97 -15.75 6.96 -7.42
CA LEU A 97 -16.58 7.00 -6.23
C LEU A 97 -17.96 6.43 -6.59
N GLU A 98 -18.32 5.33 -5.95
CA GLU A 98 -19.62 4.69 -6.07
C GLU A 98 -20.39 4.85 -4.76
N ARG A 99 -21.72 4.92 -4.84
CA ARG A 99 -22.59 4.96 -3.67
C ARG A 99 -23.44 3.70 -3.64
N GLN A 100 -23.38 2.97 -2.54
CA GLN A 100 -24.16 1.76 -2.32
C GLN A 100 -24.87 1.86 -0.98
N ALA A 101 -26.20 1.94 -1.01
CA ALA A 101 -27.04 2.11 0.17
C ALA A 101 -26.56 3.29 1.06
N ASP A 102 -26.10 2.98 2.28
CA ASP A 102 -25.60 3.90 3.29
C ASP A 102 -24.08 4.14 3.21
N LYS A 103 -23.40 3.60 2.19
CA LYS A 103 -21.94 3.63 2.06
C LYS A 103 -21.47 4.33 0.80
N ALA A 104 -20.31 4.97 0.94
CA ALA A 104 -19.50 5.45 -0.16
C ALA A 104 -18.31 4.51 -0.37
N LEU A 105 -18.03 4.17 -1.62
CA LEU A 105 -17.03 3.21 -2.03
C LEU A 105 -16.07 3.88 -3.03
N TYR A 106 -14.79 3.94 -2.69
CA TYR A 106 -13.75 4.32 -3.64
C TYR A 106 -13.21 3.05 -4.28
N VAL A 107 -13.58 2.83 -5.55
CA VAL A 107 -13.27 1.60 -6.28
C VAL A 107 -12.17 1.87 -7.30
N GLY A 108 -11.04 1.18 -7.16
CA GLY A 108 -9.91 1.27 -8.08
C GLY A 108 -9.91 0.11 -9.06
N GLN A 109 -10.11 0.38 -10.34
CA GLN A 109 -9.96 -0.61 -11.41
C GLN A 109 -8.57 -0.50 -12.02
N LYS A 110 -7.84 -1.62 -12.08
CA LYS A 110 -6.55 -1.66 -12.77
C LYS A 110 -6.76 -1.23 -14.23
N ALA A 111 -5.93 -0.35 -14.75
CA ALA A 111 -6.09 0.16 -16.12
C ALA A 111 -6.00 -0.93 -17.21
N ASP A 112 -5.41 -2.08 -16.89
CA ASP A 112 -5.40 -3.26 -17.76
C ASP A 112 -6.44 -4.29 -17.34
N ALA A 113 -7.58 -4.28 -18.04
CA ALA A 113 -8.68 -5.23 -17.83
C ALA A 113 -8.32 -6.68 -18.19
N ALA A 114 -7.28 -6.92 -19.01
CA ALA A 114 -6.82 -8.27 -19.34
C ALA A 114 -6.00 -8.92 -18.20
N LEU A 115 -5.50 -8.11 -17.26
CA LEU A 115 -4.74 -8.54 -16.07
C LEU A 115 -5.55 -8.46 -14.77
N ALA A 116 -6.82 -8.05 -14.82
CA ALA A 116 -7.74 -8.20 -13.71
C ALA A 116 -8.08 -9.70 -13.62
N GLY A 117 -7.33 -10.43 -12.78
CA GLY A 117 -7.49 -11.87 -12.60
C GLY A 117 -8.97 -12.24 -12.46
N SER A 118 -9.40 -13.22 -13.27
CA SER A 118 -10.70 -13.88 -13.13
C SER A 118 -10.74 -14.56 -11.77
N PHE A 119 -11.23 -13.86 -10.74
CA PHE A 119 -11.62 -14.47 -9.48
C PHE A 119 -13.09 -14.85 -9.58
N LEU A 120 -13.32 -16.12 -9.92
CA LEU A 120 -14.51 -16.90 -9.54
C LEU A 120 -14.06 -17.99 -8.58
#